data_AF-A0AAX3E9P3-F1
#
_entry.id   AF-A0AAX3E9P3-F1
#
_cell.length_a   1.000
_cell.length_b   1.000
_cell.length_c   1.000
_cell.angle_alpha   90.00
_cell.angle_beta   90.00
_cell.angle_gamma   90.00
#
_symmetry.space_group_name_H-M   'P 1'
#
loop_
_entity.id
_entity.type
_entity.pdbx_description
1 polymer ?
#
loop_
_entity_poly.entity_id
_entity_poly.type
_entity_poly.pdbx_seq_one_letter_code
_entity_poly.pdbx_strand_id
1 'polypeptide(L)' 'MVEDFIREHSGEYRRRALWERLPRKVMYQTFKTIIEYLLESGKIAIDAQGKVCWIYDPEFTRWYLAREDLRIR' A
#
# COMPACT_ATOMS: atom_id res chain seq x y z
N MET A 1 7.30 8.16 2.74
CA MET A 1 8.38 7.55 3.58
C MET A 1 8.24 6.03 3.72
N VAL A 2 7.10 5.48 4.19
CA VAL A 2 6.83 4.03 4.10
C VAL A 2 5.93 3.73 2.88
N GLU A 3 4.92 4.58 2.65
CA GLU A 3 4.01 4.47 1.50
C GLU A 3 4.77 4.50 0.17
N ASP A 4 5.62 5.51 -0.05
CA ASP A 4 6.42 5.62 -1.28
C ASP A 4 7.37 4.44 -1.48
N PHE A 5 8.00 3.96 -0.39
CA PHE A 5 8.89 2.81 -0.46
C PHE A 5 8.14 1.53 -0.86
N ILE A 6 6.91 1.32 -0.37
CA ILE A 6 6.06 0.20 -0.81
C ILE A 6 5.67 0.36 -2.27
N ARG A 7 5.40 1.59 -2.73
CA ARG A 7 5.02 1.87 -4.12
C ARG A 7 6.17 1.56 -5.08
N GLU A 8 7.39 1.99 -4.75
CA GLU A 8 8.60 1.76 -5.53
C GLU A 8 9.03 0.29 -5.56
N HIS A 9 8.84 -0.43 -4.44
CA HIS A 9 9.25 -1.83 -4.26
C HIS A 9 8.08 -2.81 -4.14
N SER A 10 7.00 -2.53 -4.89
CA SER A 10 5.76 -3.31 -4.84
C SER A 10 6.02 -4.80 -5.16
N GLY A 11 5.64 -5.70 -4.27
CA GLY A 11 5.80 -7.15 -4.45
C GLY A 11 7.24 -7.67 -4.26
N GLU A 12 8.18 -6.83 -3.83
CA GLU A 12 9.56 -7.26 -3.61
C GLU A 12 9.74 -7.94 -2.24
N TYR A 13 9.15 -7.36 -1.18
CA TYR A 13 9.47 -7.72 0.20
C TYR A 13 8.27 -8.21 1.01
N ARG A 14 8.53 -9.18 1.89
CA ARG A 14 7.65 -9.49 3.02
C ARG A 14 7.73 -8.38 4.08
N ARG A 15 6.70 -8.25 4.92
CA ARG A 15 6.56 -7.18 5.94
C ARG A 15 7.84 -6.88 6.74
N ARG A 16 8.50 -7.90 7.31
CA ARG A 16 9.72 -7.71 8.10
C ARG A 16 10.91 -7.23 7.26
N ALA A 17 11.11 -7.85 6.09
CA ALA A 17 12.18 -7.49 5.17
C ALA A 17 12.02 -6.06 4.62
N LEU A 18 10.76 -5.62 4.45
CA LEU A 18 10.42 -4.25 4.05
C LEU A 18 10.82 -3.26 5.15
N TRP A 19 10.41 -3.49 6.40
CA TRP A 19 10.80 -2.66 7.55
C TRP A 19 12.32 -2.57 7.74
N GLU A 20 13.02 -3.69 7.55
CA GLU A 20 14.49 -3.75 7.64
C GLU A 20 15.19 -2.92 6.55
N ARG A 21 14.55 -2.70 5.40
CA ARG A 21 15.13 -1.97 4.26
C ARG A 21 14.68 -0.52 4.13
N LEU A 22 13.77 -0.06 4.99
CA LEU A 22 13.34 1.34 4.96
C LEU A 22 14.54 2.31 5.04
N PRO A 23 14.62 3.32 4.16
CA PRO A 23 15.72 4.29 4.13
C PRO A 23 15.87 5.06 5.46
N ARG A 24 14.74 5.26 6.16
CA ARG A 24 14.69 5.83 7.50
C ARG A 24 14.03 4.85 8.44
N LYS A 25 14.71 4.55 9.54
CA LYS A 25 14.20 3.62 10.55
C LYS A 25 13.01 4.23 11.28
N VAL A 26 11.90 3.51 11.24
CA VAL A 26 10.72 3.75 12.06
C VAL A 26 10.65 2.67 13.14
N MET A 27 10.07 3.02 14.29
CA MET A 27 9.78 2.03 15.32
C MET A 27 8.88 0.92 14.74
N TYR A 28 9.15 -0.33 15.09
CA TYR A 28 8.40 -1.47 14.54
C TYR A 28 6.89 -1.38 14.82
N GLN A 29 6.50 -0.87 15.99
CA GLN A 29 5.08 -0.69 16.30
C GLN A 29 4.41 0.33 15.36
N THR A 30 5.05 1.47 15.11
CA THR A 30 4.59 2.47 14.14
C THR A 30 4.51 1.88 12.73
N PHE A 31 5.49 1.07 12.33
CA PHE A 31 5.46 0.36 11.05
C PHE A 31 4.23 -0.54 10.91
N LYS A 32 3.90 -1.33 11.94
CA LYS A 32 2.71 -2.19 11.94
C LYS A 32 1.43 -1.37 11.77
N THR A 33 1.28 -0.27 12.53
CA THR A 33 0.13 0.62 12.42
C THR A 33 -0.01 1.22 11.01
N ILE A 34 1.11 1.60 10.38
CA ILE A 34 1.09 2.08 8.98
C ILE A 34 0.63 0.97 8.02
N ILE A 35 1.14 -0.25 8.16
CA ILE A 35 0.73 -1.38 7.31
C ILE A 35 -0.76 -1.71 7.48
N GLU A 36 -1.26 -1.73 8.71
CA GLU A 36 -2.68 -1.96 9.00
C GLU A 36 -3.56 -0.90 8.34
N TYR A 37 -3.21 0.38 8.52
CA TYR A 37 -3.93 1.48 7.87
C TYR A 37 -3.93 1.36 6.33
N LEU A 38 -2.80 1.01 5.72
CA LEU A 38 -2.70 0.86 4.27
C LEU A 38 -3.49 -0.35 3.74
N LEU A 39 -3.60 -1.42 4.52
CA LEU A 39 -4.44 -2.57 4.18
C LEU A 39 -5.92 -2.21 4.28
N GLU A 40 -6.34 -1.59 5.39
CA GLU A 40 -7.73 -1.19 5.63
C GLU A 40 -8.23 -0.17 4.60
N SER A 41 -7.35 0.76 4.19
CA SER A 41 -7.66 1.73 3.13
C SER A 41 -7.61 1.16 1.72
N GLY A 42 -7.29 -0.13 1.55
CA GLY A 42 -7.19 -0.77 0.23
C GLY A 42 -6.03 -0.26 -0.62
N LYS A 43 -5.04 0.42 -0.03
CA LYS A 43 -3.87 0.92 -0.74
C LYS A 43 -2.86 -0.17 -1.08
N ILE A 44 -2.77 -1.16 -0.21
CA ILE A 44 -1.86 -2.31 -0.36
C ILE A 44 -2.64 -3.62 -0.19
N ALA A 45 -2.07 -4.69 -0.72
CA ALA A 45 -2.47 -6.07 -0.46
C ALA A 45 -1.25 -6.92 -0.09
N ILE A 46 -1.50 -8.08 0.52
CA ILE A 46 -0.48 -9.09 0.77
C ILE A 46 -0.72 -10.25 -0.20
N ASP A 47 0.29 -10.59 -0.99
CA ASP A 47 0.20 -11.71 -1.92
C ASP A 47 0.25 -13.08 -1.21
N ALA A 48 0.04 -14.16 -1.97
CA ALA A 48 0.11 -15.52 -1.46
C ALA A 48 1.48 -15.91 -0.87
N GLN A 49 2.55 -15.20 -1.23
CA GLN A 49 3.90 -15.42 -0.72
C GLN A 49 4.22 -14.54 0.50
N GLY A 50 3.27 -13.70 0.95
CA GLY A 50 3.42 -12.79 2.07
C GLY A 50 4.10 -11.46 1.73
N LYS A 51 4.26 -11.12 0.45
CA LYS A 51 4.87 -9.88 -0.02
C LYS A 51 3.86 -8.74 -0.02
N VAL A 52 4.34 -7.54 0.28
CA VAL A 52 3.52 -6.32 0.32
C VAL A 52 3.46 -5.71 -1.08
N CYS A 53 2.25 -5.57 -1.62
CA CYS A 53 2.01 -5.05 -2.97
C CYS A 53 1.20 -3.76 -2.91
N TRP A 54 1.65 -2.72 -3.59
CA TRP A 54 0.86 -1.52 -3.86
C TRP A 54 -0.20 -1.82 -4.92
N ILE A 55 -1.47 -1.55 -4.63
CA ILE A 55 -2.59 -1.87 -5.52
C ILE A 55 -3.49 -0.66 -5.84
N TYR A 56 -3.22 0.48 -5.23
CA TYR A 56 -4.04 1.69 -5.44
C TYR A 56 -3.56 2.54 -6.60
N ASP A 57 -4.43 2.71 -7.58
CA ASP A 57 -4.24 3.60 -8.71
C ASP A 57 -5.04 4.90 -8.50
N PRO A 58 -4.40 6.02 -8.12
CA PRO A 58 -5.10 7.27 -7.89
C PRO A 58 -5.60 7.92 -9.19
N GLU A 59 -4.97 7.67 -10.34
CA GLU A 59 -5.41 8.22 -11.61
C GLU A 59 -6.67 7.53 -12.09
N PHE A 60 -6.66 6.19 -12.09
CA PHE A 60 -7.84 5.40 -12.42
C PHE A 60 -9.00 5.69 -11.46
N THR A 61 -8.72 5.82 -10.16
CA THR A 61 -9.76 6.16 -9.17
C THR A 61 -10.40 7.52 -9.47
N ARG A 62 -9.59 8.55 -9.77
CA ARG A 62 -10.11 9.88 -10.14
C ARG A 62 -10.94 9.82 -11.41
N TRP A 63 -10.45 9.12 -12.44
CA TRP A 63 -11.16 8.93 -13.69
C TRP A 63 -12.51 8.24 -13.48
N TYR A 64 -12.55 7.16 -12.67
CA TYR A 64 -13.77 6.42 -12.37
C TYR A 64 -14.78 7.27 -11.61
N LEU A 65 -14.36 8.01 -10.59
CA LEU A 65 -15.24 8.86 -9.77
C LEU A 65 -15.85 10.05 -10.54
N ALA A 66 -15.17 10.52 -11.60
CA ALA A 66 -15.66 11.57 -12.48
C ALA A 66 -16.76 11.11 -13.45
N ARG A 67 -16.93 9.79 -13.62
CA ARG A 67 -17.94 9.19 -14.51
C ARG A 67 -19.27 9.04 -13.80
N GLU A 68 -20.19 9.97 -14.03
CA GLU A 68 -21.54 9.92 -13.45
C GLU A 68 -22.34 8.69 -13.90
N ASP A 69 -22.08 8.20 -15.11
CA ASP A 69 -22.71 7.02 -15.71
C ASP A 69 -22.32 5.70 -15.03
N LEU A 70 -21.23 5.69 -14.26
CA LEU A 70 -20.74 4.51 -13.53
C LEU A 70 -21.07 4.56 -12.03
N ARG A 71 -21.78 5.59 -11.56
CA ARG A 71 -22.19 5.71 -10.15
C ARG A 71 -23.28 4.69 -9.82
N ILE A 72 -23.03 3.86 -8.81
CA ILE A 72 -24.04 2.99 -8.23
C ILE A 72 -25.03 3.87 -7.47
N ARG A 73 -26.33 3.76 -7.79
CA ARG A 73 -27.44 4.48 -7.15
C ARG A 73 -28.00 3.69 -5.97
#